data_AF-A0AAQ4EP78-F1
#
_entry.id   AF-A0AAQ4EP78-F1
#
_cell.length_a   1.000
_cell.length_b   1.000
_cell.length_c   1.000
_cell.angle_alpha   90.00
_cell.angle_beta   90.00
_cell.angle_gamma   90.00
#
_symmetry.space_group_name_H-M   'P 1'
#
loop_
_entity.id
_entity.type
_entity.pdbx_description
1 polymer ?
#
loop_
_entity_poly.entity_id
_entity_poly.type
_entity_poly.pdbx_seq_one_letter_code
_entity_poly.pdbx_strand_id
1 'polypeptide(L)'
;MLGQLGLDIYTSYSVTIAFELPVNVFCILTLDTLGRRWPNAVFMLVGGIFSIAMWFLRDSSDTWTLVMATVLIFSFAASYNTTAQVASELFPTVIRGRAVLLQRMLGDVGSVLGTQIASLATLDTYLPMLVTGCLSLVASVLVFLLPETVGTALPQTIEDGECYGRGQGLCFCPLFNRDSDAPGHEIRCARMRIRTSLFRKNLPVTQQPAVNRAYDSDSMVVPTIYSTIM
;
A
#
# COMPACT_ATOMS: atom_id res chain seq x y z
N MET A 1 -24.86 -1.47 -1.06
CA MET A 1 -25.41 -0.70 0.08
C MET A 1 -26.06 0.61 -0.35
N LEU A 2 -25.46 1.43 -1.23
CA LEU A 2 -26.05 2.72 -1.68
C LEU A 2 -27.35 2.60 -2.52
N GLY A 3 -27.57 1.47 -3.21
CA GLY A 3 -28.78 1.26 -4.03
C GLY A 3 -30.08 1.00 -3.26
N GLN A 4 -30.04 0.89 -1.93
CA GLN A 4 -31.25 0.68 -1.10
C GLN A 4 -31.92 1.99 -0.64
N LEU A 5 -31.31 3.15 -0.91
CA LEU A 5 -31.86 4.46 -0.50
C LEU A 5 -32.89 5.05 -1.47
N GLY A 6 -33.23 4.38 -2.57
CA GLY A 6 -34.20 4.88 -3.56
C GLY A 6 -33.78 6.20 -4.24
N LEU A 7 -32.52 6.62 -4.09
CA LEU A 7 -31.94 7.74 -4.80
C LEU A 7 -31.45 7.32 -6.19
N ASP A 8 -31.60 8.23 -7.15
CA ASP A 8 -31.06 8.04 -8.50
C ASP A 8 -29.57 7.68 -8.46
N ILE A 9 -29.17 6.77 -9.35
CA ILE A 9 -27.79 6.29 -9.49
C ILE A 9 -26.83 7.48 -9.62
N TYR A 10 -27.22 8.51 -10.36
CA TYR A 10 -26.46 9.75 -10.53
C TYR A 10 -26.15 10.45 -9.22
N THR A 11 -27.12 10.59 -8.32
CA THR A 11 -26.91 11.28 -7.04
C THR A 11 -25.98 10.50 -6.12
N SER A 12 -26.11 9.17 -6.10
CA SER A 12 -25.24 8.30 -5.30
C SER A 12 -23.77 8.39 -5.76
N TYR A 13 -23.53 8.42 -7.08
CA TYR A 13 -22.18 8.62 -7.62
C TYR A 13 -21.65 10.03 -7.33
N SER A 14 -22.46 11.07 -7.52
CA SER A 14 -22.05 12.44 -7.23
C SER A 14 -21.66 12.64 -5.76
N VAL A 15 -22.41 12.08 -4.82
CA VAL A 15 -22.10 12.16 -3.37
C VAL A 15 -20.82 11.39 -3.05
N THR A 16 -20.59 10.24 -3.68
CA THR A 16 -19.37 9.45 -3.46
C THR A 16 -18.13 10.21 -3.93
N ILE A 17 -18.15 10.76 -5.16
CA ILE A 17 -17.03 11.55 -5.71
C ILE A 17 -16.81 12.83 -4.89
N ALA A 18 -17.89 13.50 -4.48
CA ALA A 18 -17.80 14.69 -3.63
C ALA A 18 -17.17 14.37 -2.27
N PHE A 19 -17.37 13.17 -1.74
CA PHE A 19 -16.78 12.71 -0.49
C PHE A 19 -15.34 12.19 -0.65
N GLU A 20 -14.97 11.65 -1.80
CA GLU A 20 -13.58 11.24 -2.07
C GLU A 20 -12.59 12.41 -2.06
N LEU A 21 -12.99 13.59 -2.57
CA LEU A 21 -12.14 14.79 -2.55
C LEU A 21 -11.67 15.18 -1.14
N PRO A 22 -12.54 15.39 -0.14
CA PRO A 22 -12.11 15.71 1.22
C PRO A 22 -11.38 14.55 1.89
N VAL A 23 -11.72 13.30 1.58
CA VAL A 23 -10.95 12.13 2.06
C VAL A 23 -9.49 12.24 1.60
N ASN A 24 -9.27 12.51 0.31
CA ASN A 24 -7.92 12.59 -0.26
C ASN A 24 -7.13 13.76 0.33
N VAL A 25 -7.75 14.92 0.51
CA VAL A 25 -7.11 16.08 1.16
C VAL A 25 -6.74 15.75 2.62
N PHE A 26 -7.65 15.13 3.37
CA PHE A 26 -7.39 14.72 4.75
C PHE A 26 -6.27 13.69 4.82
N CYS A 27 -6.23 12.75 3.86
CA CYS A 27 -5.20 11.73 3.77
C CYS A 27 -3.81 12.36 3.57
N ILE A 28 -3.67 13.29 2.61
CA ILE A 28 -2.41 14.00 2.34
C ILE A 28 -1.93 14.74 3.59
N LEU A 29 -2.80 15.48 4.27
CA LEU A 29 -2.45 16.20 5.50
C LEU A 29 -2.01 15.25 6.64
N THR A 30 -2.66 14.10 6.74
CA THR A 30 -2.31 13.08 7.74
C THR A 30 -0.95 12.44 7.43
N LEU A 31 -0.66 12.20 6.15
CA LEU A 31 0.64 11.69 5.70
C LEU A 31 1.78 12.68 5.96
N ASP A 32 1.55 13.97 5.74
CA ASP A 32 2.54 15.01 5.95
C ASP A 32 2.89 15.21 7.43
N THR A 33 1.97 14.89 8.34
CA THR A 33 2.13 15.13 9.79
C THR A 33 2.61 13.91 10.57
N LEU A 34 2.22 12.69 10.18
CA LEU A 34 2.43 11.47 10.99
C LEU A 34 3.34 10.41 10.33
N GLY A 35 3.91 10.71 9.16
CA GLY A 35 4.65 9.72 8.36
C GLY A 35 3.71 8.77 7.62
N ARG A 36 4.24 7.75 6.93
CA ARG A 36 3.45 6.96 5.95
C ARG A 36 2.90 5.63 6.43
N ARG A 37 3.60 4.85 7.28
CA ARG A 37 3.04 3.58 7.79
C ARG A 37 1.92 3.78 8.81
N TRP A 38 2.09 4.76 9.71
CA TRP A 38 1.26 4.92 10.89
C TRP A 38 -0.17 5.28 10.52
N PRO A 39 -0.42 6.25 9.62
CA PRO A 39 -1.79 6.51 9.20
C PRO A 39 -2.42 5.28 8.54
N ASN A 40 -1.70 4.55 7.69
CA ASN A 40 -2.27 3.40 7.01
C ASN A 40 -2.67 2.28 8.00
N ALA A 41 -1.78 1.95 8.94
CA ALA A 41 -2.05 0.94 9.96
C ALA A 41 -3.20 1.36 10.88
N VAL A 42 -3.24 2.63 11.30
CA VAL A 42 -4.31 3.19 12.15
C VAL A 42 -5.65 3.17 11.41
N PHE A 43 -5.72 3.60 10.16
CA PHE A 43 -6.97 3.56 9.38
C PHE A 43 -7.49 2.13 9.22
N MET A 44 -6.62 1.15 8.98
CA MET A 44 -7.03 -0.26 8.90
C MET A 44 -7.44 -0.84 10.26
N LEU A 45 -6.77 -0.48 11.36
CA LEU A 45 -7.18 -0.89 12.71
C LEU A 45 -8.55 -0.33 13.06
N VAL A 46 -8.73 0.97 12.85
CA VAL A 46 -10.01 1.67 13.05
C VAL A 46 -11.08 0.97 12.23
N GLY A 47 -10.89 0.82 10.91
CA GLY A 47 -11.84 0.11 10.04
C GLY A 47 -12.20 -1.29 10.55
N GLY A 48 -11.21 -2.09 10.98
CA GLY A 48 -11.45 -3.43 11.51
C GLY A 48 -12.24 -3.46 12.82
N ILE A 49 -11.92 -2.56 13.76
CA ILE A 49 -12.63 -2.43 15.03
C ILE A 49 -14.07 -2.00 14.79
N PHE A 50 -14.30 -1.02 13.91
CA PHE A 50 -15.64 -0.55 13.54
C PHE A 50 -16.47 -1.64 12.83
N SER A 51 -15.84 -2.47 12.00
CA SER A 51 -16.51 -3.62 11.34
C SER A 51 -16.95 -4.69 12.36
N ILE A 52 -16.12 -4.96 13.37
CA ILE A 52 -16.46 -5.91 14.44
C ILE A 52 -17.53 -5.29 15.36
N ALA A 53 -17.44 -3.98 15.64
CA ALA A 53 -18.43 -3.27 16.45
C ALA A 53 -19.83 -3.30 15.80
N MET A 54 -19.93 -3.19 14.47
CA MET A 54 -21.20 -3.36 13.76
C MET A 54 -21.83 -4.74 13.97
N TRP A 55 -21.01 -5.80 14.03
CA TRP A 55 -21.50 -7.15 14.28
C TRP A 55 -22.15 -7.25 15.68
N PHE A 56 -21.55 -6.60 16.69
CA PHE A 56 -22.12 -6.54 18.03
C PHE A 56 -23.36 -5.63 18.15
N LEU A 57 -23.41 -4.52 17.40
CA LEU A 57 -24.49 -3.53 17.45
C LEU A 57 -25.71 -3.88 16.58
N ARG A 58 -25.90 -5.16 16.30
CA ARG A 58 -26.99 -5.72 15.46
C ARG A 58 -28.41 -5.25 15.83
N ASP A 59 -28.68 -4.88 17.08
CA ASP A 59 -29.99 -4.40 17.58
C ASP A 59 -30.12 -2.88 17.76
N SER A 60 -29.15 -2.09 17.29
CA SER A 60 -29.14 -0.61 17.50
C SER A 60 -29.94 0.15 16.43
N SER A 61 -30.38 1.38 16.75
CA SER A 61 -31.06 2.28 15.80
C SER A 61 -30.31 2.42 14.47
N ASP A 62 -31.05 2.45 13.36
CA ASP A 62 -30.55 2.64 11.98
C ASP A 62 -29.55 3.79 11.84
N THR A 63 -29.74 4.86 12.62
CA THR A 63 -28.84 6.03 12.64
C THR A 63 -27.41 5.68 13.05
N TRP A 64 -27.23 4.83 14.06
CA TRP A 64 -25.91 4.41 14.52
C TRP A 64 -25.22 3.52 13.48
N THR A 65 -25.97 2.61 12.87
CA THR A 65 -25.46 1.73 11.81
C THR A 65 -24.95 2.54 10.61
N LEU A 66 -25.67 3.60 10.23
CA LEU A 66 -25.26 4.50 9.15
C LEU A 66 -23.98 5.28 9.50
N VAL A 67 -23.87 5.81 10.72
CA VAL A 67 -22.65 6.53 11.16
C VAL A 67 -21.44 5.60 11.19
N MET A 68 -21.60 4.39 11.70
CA MET A 68 -20.51 3.40 11.69
C MET A 68 -20.12 3.02 10.26
N ALA A 69 -21.08 2.94 9.33
CA ALA A 69 -20.83 2.58 7.94
C ALA A 69 -20.11 3.67 7.16
N THR A 70 -20.44 4.94 7.42
CA THR A 70 -19.72 6.07 6.81
C THR A 70 -18.28 6.18 7.34
N VAL A 71 -18.05 5.93 8.64
CA VAL A 71 -16.69 5.88 9.22
C VAL A 71 -15.88 4.71 8.64
N LEU A 72 -16.52 3.55 8.46
CA LEU A 72 -15.89 2.36 7.90
C LEU A 72 -15.43 2.59 6.46
N ILE A 73 -16.31 3.07 5.58
CA ILE A 73 -15.99 3.31 4.17
C ILE A 73 -14.94 4.42 4.02
N PHE A 74 -14.99 5.46 4.87
CA PHE A 74 -13.97 6.50 4.92
C PHE A 74 -12.59 5.93 5.27
N SER A 75 -12.51 5.09 6.30
CA SER A 75 -11.26 4.51 6.78
C SER A 75 -10.59 3.62 5.73
N PHE A 76 -11.38 2.75 5.07
CA PHE A 76 -10.85 1.91 3.98
C PHE A 76 -10.47 2.71 2.74
N ALA A 77 -11.24 3.74 2.37
CA ALA A 77 -10.89 4.63 1.27
C ALA A 77 -9.57 5.36 1.52
N ALA A 78 -9.36 5.89 2.74
CA ALA A 78 -8.12 6.55 3.14
C ALA A 78 -6.91 5.59 3.09
N SER A 79 -7.05 4.37 3.61
CA SER A 79 -6.00 3.34 3.56
C SER A 79 -5.64 2.94 2.13
N TYR A 80 -6.63 2.77 1.25
CA TYR A 80 -6.42 2.44 -0.15
C TYR A 80 -5.65 3.55 -0.89
N ASN A 81 -6.05 4.81 -0.71
CA ASN A 81 -5.37 5.96 -1.30
C ASN A 81 -3.93 6.11 -0.78
N THR A 82 -3.72 5.95 0.53
CA THR A 82 -2.38 5.96 1.15
C THR A 82 -1.48 4.89 0.54
N THR A 83 -1.98 3.66 0.40
CA THR A 83 -1.22 2.53 -0.13
C THR A 83 -0.86 2.74 -1.60
N ALA A 84 -1.79 3.25 -2.41
CA ALA A 84 -1.56 3.58 -3.81
C ALA A 84 -0.51 4.70 -3.96
N GLN A 85 -0.54 5.70 -3.08
CA GLN A 85 0.46 6.77 -3.05
C GLN A 85 1.83 6.22 -2.67
N VAL A 86 1.94 5.45 -1.57
CA VAL A 86 3.20 4.83 -1.14
C VAL A 86 3.78 3.93 -2.23
N ALA A 87 2.95 3.15 -2.93
CA ALA A 87 3.38 2.36 -4.06
C ALA A 87 4.02 3.23 -5.15
N SER A 88 3.39 4.33 -5.54
CA SER A 88 3.91 5.22 -6.58
C SER A 88 5.29 5.82 -6.26
N GLU A 89 5.59 5.93 -4.97
CA GLU A 89 6.83 6.51 -4.46
C GLU A 89 7.93 5.48 -4.20
N LEU A 90 7.54 4.25 -3.85
CA LEU A 90 8.47 3.15 -3.64
C LEU A 90 9.01 2.59 -4.97
N PHE A 91 8.18 2.58 -6.02
CA PHE A 91 8.57 2.00 -7.30
C PHE A 91 9.29 3.04 -8.19
N PRO A 92 10.57 2.80 -8.58
CA PRO A 92 11.27 3.66 -9.53
C PRO A 92 10.59 3.61 -10.91
N THR A 93 10.78 4.67 -11.70
CA THR A 93 10.12 4.90 -13.00
C THR A 93 10.23 3.70 -13.95
N VAL A 94 11.32 2.96 -13.90
CA VAL A 94 11.59 1.76 -14.72
C VAL A 94 10.65 0.59 -14.44
N ILE A 95 10.20 0.40 -13.20
CA ILE A 95 9.31 -0.71 -12.81
C ILE A 95 7.91 -0.25 -12.40
N ARG A 96 7.67 1.06 -12.28
CA ARG A 96 6.38 1.62 -11.86
C ARG A 96 5.21 1.11 -12.72
N GLY A 97 5.40 1.02 -14.04
CA GLY A 97 4.37 0.48 -14.93
C GLY A 97 3.97 -0.96 -14.57
N ARG A 98 4.93 -1.83 -14.26
CA ARG A 98 4.67 -3.22 -13.84
C ARG A 98 4.03 -3.30 -12.46
N ALA A 99 4.48 -2.45 -11.54
CA ALA A 99 3.96 -2.44 -10.18
C ALA A 99 2.49 -2.01 -10.12
N VAL A 100 2.09 -1.00 -10.91
CA VAL A 100 0.69 -0.57 -11.02
C VAL A 100 -0.18 -1.69 -11.59
N LEU A 101 0.32 -2.43 -12.59
CA LEU A 101 -0.39 -3.60 -13.12
C LEU A 101 -0.55 -4.69 -12.05
N LEU A 102 0.50 -5.00 -11.29
CA LEU A 102 0.41 -5.97 -10.19
C LEU A 102 -0.61 -5.53 -9.13
N GLN A 103 -0.59 -4.25 -8.74
CA GLN A 103 -1.58 -3.69 -7.82
C GLN A 103 -3.00 -3.85 -8.36
N ARG A 104 -3.21 -3.62 -9.66
CA ARG A 104 -4.51 -3.81 -10.29
C ARG A 104 -4.97 -5.27 -10.25
N MET A 105 -4.08 -6.21 -10.60
CA MET A 105 -4.38 -7.65 -10.57
C MET A 105 -4.75 -8.10 -9.15
N LEU A 106 -4.03 -7.62 -8.13
CA LEU A 106 -4.36 -7.89 -6.72
C LEU A 106 -5.72 -7.30 -6.33
N GLY A 107 -6.05 -6.10 -6.82
CA GLY A 107 -7.35 -5.48 -6.62
C GLY A 107 -8.49 -6.31 -7.24
N ASP A 108 -8.29 -6.82 -8.45
CA ASP A 108 -9.27 -7.66 -9.13
C ASP A 108 -9.45 -9.01 -8.41
N VAL A 109 -8.37 -9.62 -7.90
CA VAL A 109 -8.45 -10.81 -7.02
C VAL A 109 -9.22 -10.50 -5.74
N GLY A 110 -8.97 -9.35 -5.11
CA GLY A 110 -9.73 -8.89 -3.94
C GLY A 110 -11.22 -8.71 -4.23
N SER A 111 -11.57 -8.23 -5.42
CA SER A 111 -12.97 -8.11 -5.86
C SER A 111 -13.67 -9.47 -5.99
N VAL A 112 -12.99 -10.47 -6.57
CA VAL A 112 -13.51 -11.86 -6.67
C VAL A 112 -13.67 -12.49 -5.29
N LEU A 113 -12.75 -12.26 -4.36
CA LEU A 113 -12.90 -12.71 -2.98
C LEU A 113 -14.06 -11.97 -2.28
N GLY A 114 -14.22 -10.68 -2.56
CA GLY A 114 -15.31 -9.85 -2.03
C GLY A 114 -16.69 -10.37 -2.45
N THR A 115 -16.87 -10.78 -3.70
CA THR A 115 -18.14 -11.38 -4.16
C THR A 115 -18.40 -12.75 -3.53
N GLN A 116 -17.35 -13.54 -3.28
CA GLN A 116 -17.48 -14.80 -2.55
C GLN A 116 -17.93 -14.57 -1.10
N ILE A 117 -17.36 -13.57 -0.42
CA ILE A 117 -17.76 -13.17 0.94
C ILE A 117 -19.20 -12.63 0.95
N ALA A 118 -19.58 -11.84 -0.06
CA ALA A 118 -20.94 -11.33 -0.20
C ALA A 118 -21.96 -12.45 -0.43
N SER A 119 -21.57 -13.53 -1.12
CA SER A 119 -22.44 -14.70 -1.33
C SER A 119 -22.73 -15.47 -0.04
N LEU A 120 -21.81 -15.45 0.94
CA LEU A 120 -22.03 -16.01 2.28
C LEU A 120 -23.09 -15.24 3.10
N ALA A 121 -23.42 -14.01 2.72
CA ALA A 121 -24.47 -13.22 3.37
C ALA A 121 -25.88 -13.82 3.21
N THR A 122 -26.04 -14.80 2.31
CA THR A 122 -27.29 -15.56 2.13
C THR A 122 -27.60 -16.48 3.30
N LEU A 123 -26.59 -16.92 4.07
CA LEU A 123 -26.75 -17.73 5.29
C LEU A 123 -26.97 -16.86 6.52
N ASP A 124 -26.18 -15.78 6.67
CA ASP A 124 -26.32 -14.82 7.75
C ASP A 124 -25.87 -13.43 7.26
N THR A 125 -26.72 -12.42 7.44
CA THR A 125 -26.48 -11.05 6.98
C THR A 125 -25.25 -10.41 7.64
N TYR A 126 -24.85 -10.88 8.83
CA TYR A 126 -23.77 -10.29 9.63
C TYR A 126 -22.41 -11.01 9.47
N LEU A 127 -22.42 -12.21 8.88
CA LEU A 127 -21.21 -12.98 8.55
C LEU A 127 -20.18 -12.21 7.71
N PRO A 128 -20.55 -11.50 6.62
CA PRO A 128 -19.56 -10.79 5.80
C PRO A 128 -18.82 -9.68 6.56
N MET A 129 -19.51 -8.96 7.46
CA MET A 129 -18.89 -7.88 8.26
C MET A 129 -17.84 -8.41 9.24
N LEU A 130 -18.09 -9.59 9.81
CA LEU A 130 -17.13 -10.22 10.73
C LEU A 130 -15.89 -10.71 9.96
N VAL A 131 -16.08 -11.35 8.80
CA VAL A 131 -14.99 -11.85 7.96
C VAL A 131 -14.11 -10.71 7.46
N THR A 132 -14.70 -9.63 6.93
CA THR A 132 -13.95 -8.46 6.45
C THR A 132 -13.24 -7.73 7.61
N GLY A 133 -13.87 -7.67 8.78
CA GLY A 133 -13.27 -7.13 10.01
C GLY A 133 -12.00 -7.89 10.41
N CYS A 134 -12.08 -9.22 10.53
CA CYS A 134 -10.92 -10.06 10.86
C CYS A 134 -9.79 -9.94 9.81
N LEU A 135 -10.13 -9.94 8.52
CA LEU A 135 -9.15 -9.77 7.44
C LEU A 135 -8.42 -8.42 7.54
N SER A 136 -9.13 -7.35 7.86
CA SER A 136 -8.52 -6.02 8.01
C SER A 136 -7.58 -5.92 9.23
N LEU A 137 -7.89 -6.61 10.33
CA LEU A 137 -6.99 -6.68 11.48
C LEU A 137 -5.70 -7.43 11.15
N VAL A 138 -5.81 -8.59 10.47
CA VAL A 138 -4.64 -9.34 10.01
C VAL A 138 -3.80 -8.50 9.06
N ALA A 139 -4.45 -7.80 8.12
CA ALA A 139 -3.76 -6.93 7.19
C ALA A 139 -3.08 -5.74 7.89
N SER A 140 -3.70 -5.15 8.92
CA SER A 140 -3.07 -4.10 9.73
C SER A 140 -1.82 -4.61 10.46
N VAL A 141 -1.85 -5.81 11.04
CA VAL A 141 -0.66 -6.44 11.64
C VAL A 141 0.43 -6.68 10.59
N LEU A 142 0.06 -7.06 9.36
CA LEU A 142 1.00 -7.16 8.24
C LEU A 142 1.62 -5.81 7.87
N VAL A 143 0.83 -4.73 7.89
CA VAL A 143 1.34 -3.36 7.64
C VAL A 143 2.31 -2.93 8.74
N PHE A 144 2.09 -3.35 10.00
CA PHE A 144 3.07 -3.13 11.07
C PHE A 144 4.36 -3.92 10.87
N LEU A 145 4.29 -5.10 10.24
CA LEU A 145 5.49 -5.88 9.89
C LEU A 145 6.29 -5.27 8.73
N LEU A 146 5.68 -4.36 7.95
CA LEU A 146 6.35 -3.73 6.84
C LEU A 146 7.40 -2.72 7.34
N PRO A 147 8.67 -2.84 6.91
CA PRO A 147 9.69 -1.85 7.22
C PRO A 147 9.32 -0.48 6.64
N GLU A 148 9.66 0.58 7.37
CA GLU A 148 9.35 1.96 7.00
C GLU A 148 9.99 2.40 5.69
N THR A 149 9.19 3.13 4.91
CA THR A 149 9.65 3.81 3.71
C THR A 149 10.02 5.29 3.96
N VAL A 150 9.98 5.77 5.21
CA VAL A 150 10.20 7.18 5.58
C VAL A 150 11.68 7.47 5.79
N GLY A 151 12.21 8.48 5.08
CA GLY A 151 13.52 9.11 5.37
C GLY A 151 14.71 8.64 4.53
N THR A 152 14.54 7.65 3.67
CA THR A 152 15.59 7.17 2.76
C THR A 152 15.44 7.78 1.37
N ALA A 153 16.52 8.32 0.79
CA ALA A 153 16.53 8.79 -0.59
C ALA A 153 15.98 7.72 -1.53
N LEU A 154 15.12 8.14 -2.48
CA LEU A 154 14.50 7.23 -3.45
C LEU A 154 15.59 6.42 -4.16
N PRO A 155 15.58 5.08 -4.06
CA PRO A 155 16.54 4.25 -4.76
C PRO A 155 16.33 4.45 -6.27
N GLN A 156 17.28 5.14 -6.91
CA GLN A 156 17.21 5.44 -8.34
C GLN A 156 17.58 4.22 -9.18
N THR A 157 18.13 3.17 -8.57
CA THR A 157 18.55 1.92 -9.23
C THR A 157 18.20 0.70 -8.37
N ILE A 158 18.13 -0.48 -9.02
CA ILE A 158 17.82 -1.76 -8.36
C ILE A 158 18.86 -2.09 -7.27
N GLU A 159 20.14 -1.78 -7.49
CA GLU A 159 21.18 -2.00 -6.47
C GLU A 159 20.98 -1.17 -5.19
N ASP A 160 20.33 -0.01 -5.27
CA ASP A 160 20.04 0.83 -4.11
C ASP A 160 18.83 0.29 -3.31
N GLY A 161 17.96 -0.48 -3.99
CA GLY A 161 16.92 -1.29 -3.37
C GLY A 161 17.46 -2.46 -2.54
N GLU A 162 18.64 -3.03 -2.88
CA GLU A 162 19.24 -4.14 -2.13
C GLU A 162 19.83 -3.71 -0.77
N CYS A 163 20.20 -2.43 -0.62
CA CYS A 163 20.55 -1.83 0.66
C CYS A 163 19.31 -1.47 1.51
N TYR A 164 18.13 -1.40 0.89
CA TYR A 164 16.89 -0.93 1.52
C TYR A 164 16.39 -1.96 2.54
N GLY A 165 16.19 -1.54 3.80
CA GLY A 165 15.65 -2.39 4.87
C GLY A 165 16.68 -3.06 5.81
N ARG A 166 17.99 -2.90 5.60
CA ARG A 166 19.00 -3.37 6.57
C ARG A 166 19.13 -2.40 7.75
N GLY A 167 18.39 -2.67 8.83
CA GLY A 167 18.60 -2.04 10.14
C GLY A 167 17.44 -1.21 10.67
N GLN A 168 16.23 -1.34 10.12
CA GLN A 168 15.05 -0.69 10.65
C GLN A 168 14.39 -1.56 11.73
N GLY A 169 14.07 -0.95 12.88
CA GLY A 169 13.27 -1.62 13.90
C GLY A 169 11.82 -1.80 13.41
N LEU A 170 11.27 -3.00 13.59
CA LEU A 170 9.85 -3.34 13.30
C LEU A 170 8.84 -2.43 14.01
N CYS A 171 9.27 -1.71 15.04
CA CYS A 171 8.44 -0.81 15.84
C CYS A 171 9.07 0.59 15.93
N PHE A 172 9.58 1.14 14.82
CA PHE A 172 9.94 2.56 14.80
C PHE A 172 8.63 3.39 14.97
N CYS A 173 8.65 4.47 15.74
CA CYS A 173 7.54 5.43 15.82
C CYS A 173 8.16 6.79 15.54
N PRO A 174 7.84 7.49 14.44
CA PRO A 174 8.45 8.79 14.14
C PRO A 174 8.00 9.88 15.13
N LEU A 175 6.95 9.62 15.94
CA LEU A 175 6.46 10.54 16.95
C LEU A 175 7.32 10.61 18.23
N PHE A 176 8.19 9.62 18.50
CA PHE A 176 8.97 9.54 19.75
C PHE A 176 10.50 9.54 19.55
N ASN A 177 11.00 9.47 18.32
CA ASN A 177 12.44 9.47 18.07
C ASN A 177 12.83 10.47 16.98
N ARG A 178 12.90 11.75 17.36
CA ARG A 178 13.31 12.85 16.47
C ARG A 178 14.83 13.09 16.45
N ASP A 179 15.63 12.32 17.20
CA ASP A 179 17.04 12.64 17.48
C ASP A 179 18.07 11.53 17.11
N SER A 180 17.71 10.54 16.29
CA SER A 180 18.66 9.45 15.93
C SER A 180 18.72 9.15 14.43
N ASP A 181 18.77 10.17 13.57
CA ASP A 181 19.24 9.98 12.18
C ASP A 181 20.77 9.80 12.20
N ALA A 182 21.18 8.58 12.54
CA ALA A 182 22.56 8.20 12.64
C ALA A 182 23.21 8.15 11.23
N PRO A 183 24.33 8.84 11.00
CA PRO A 183 25.09 8.86 9.73
C PRO A 183 25.72 7.50 9.32
N GLY A 184 25.35 6.41 9.99
CA GLY A 184 25.94 5.07 9.80
C GLY A 184 25.37 4.27 8.62
N HIS A 185 24.17 4.58 8.13
CA HIS A 185 23.53 3.87 7.01
C HIS A 185 24.15 4.28 5.66
N GLU A 186 24.38 5.58 5.46
CA GLU A 186 25.04 6.13 4.27
C GLU A 186 26.47 5.59 4.09
N ILE A 187 27.27 5.54 5.18
CA ILE A 187 28.65 5.05 5.15
C ILE A 187 28.71 3.55 4.79
N ARG A 188 27.72 2.76 5.22
CA ARG A 188 27.68 1.31 5.01
C ARG A 188 27.26 0.97 3.57
N CYS A 189 26.31 1.70 3.00
CA CYS A 189 25.91 1.52 1.60
C CYS A 189 26.95 2.13 0.63
N ALA A 190 27.61 3.25 0.98
CA ALA A 190 28.76 3.76 0.23
C ALA A 190 29.93 2.74 0.18
N ARG A 191 30.23 2.07 1.29
CA ARG A 191 31.23 0.98 1.34
C ARG A 191 30.83 -0.21 0.46
N MET A 192 29.54 -0.51 0.35
CA MET A 192 29.04 -1.57 -0.52
C MET A 192 29.13 -1.18 -2.00
N ARG A 193 28.74 0.06 -2.38
CA ARG A 193 28.95 0.61 -3.74
C ARG A 193 30.42 0.56 -4.18
N ILE A 194 31.35 0.91 -3.29
CA ILE A 194 32.79 0.80 -3.56
C ILE A 194 33.20 -0.67 -3.77
N ARG A 195 32.66 -1.59 -2.96
CA ARG A 195 32.96 -3.03 -3.09
C ARG A 195 32.40 -3.63 -4.38
N THR A 196 31.17 -3.29 -4.78
CA THR A 196 30.55 -3.80 -6.01
C THR A 196 31.23 -3.23 -7.26
N SER A 197 31.60 -1.95 -7.24
CA SER A 197 32.38 -1.34 -8.34
C SER A 197 33.81 -1.90 -8.43
N LEU A 198 34.46 -2.19 -7.30
CA LEU A 198 35.75 -2.89 -7.27
C LEU A 198 35.63 -4.35 -7.74
N PHE A 199 34.56 -5.06 -7.39
CA PHE A 199 34.30 -6.41 -7.85
C PHE A 199 34.06 -6.46 -9.37
N ARG A 200 33.27 -5.51 -9.90
CA ARG A 200 33.06 -5.34 -11.35
C ARG A 200 34.37 -5.07 -12.11
N LYS A 201 35.27 -4.27 -11.53
CA LYS A 201 36.60 -3.98 -12.11
C LYS A 201 37.58 -5.16 -12.04
N ASN A 202 37.42 -6.06 -11.07
CA ASN A 202 38.27 -7.25 -10.89
C ASN A 202 37.72 -8.51 -11.60
N LEU A 203 36.57 -8.42 -12.28
CA LEU A 203 36.07 -9.52 -13.11
C LEU A 203 36.92 -9.65 -14.39
N PRO A 204 37.24 -10.88 -14.86
CA PRO A 204 37.89 -11.09 -16.15
C PRO A 204 37.05 -10.50 -17.29
N VAL A 205 37.70 -9.87 -18.28
CA VAL A 205 37.07 -9.11 -19.38
C VAL A 205 36.04 -9.93 -20.17
N THR A 206 36.17 -11.26 -20.17
CA THR A 206 35.23 -12.20 -20.81
C THR A 206 33.86 -12.31 -20.12
N GLN A 207 33.73 -11.99 -18.83
CA GLN A 207 32.44 -12.05 -18.09
C GLN A 207 31.75 -10.69 -17.91
N GLN A 208 32.46 -9.58 -18.16
CA GLN A 208 31.89 -8.22 -18.18
C GLN A 208 30.71 -8.03 -19.15
N PRO A 209 30.71 -8.58 -20.39
CA PRO A 209 29.59 -8.39 -21.30
C PRO A 209 28.32 -9.13 -20.86
N ALA A 210 28.39 -10.22 -20.09
CA ALA A 210 27.21 -10.94 -19.60
C ALA A 210 26.50 -10.19 -18.44
N VAL A 211 27.27 -9.58 -17.54
CA VAL A 211 26.73 -8.73 -16.46
C VAL A 211 26.12 -7.44 -17.01
N ASN A 212 26.77 -6.81 -18.00
CA ASN A 212 26.21 -5.65 -18.69
C ASN A 212 24.92 -6.01 -19.46
N ARG A 213 24.85 -7.22 -20.06
CA ARG A 213 23.65 -7.68 -20.77
C ARG A 213 22.49 -8.02 -19.83
N ALA A 214 22.74 -8.50 -18.62
CA ALA A 214 21.69 -8.69 -17.60
C ALA A 214 21.10 -7.35 -17.13
N TYR A 215 21.96 -6.35 -16.94
CA TYR A 215 21.55 -4.97 -16.62
C TYR A 215 20.76 -4.30 -17.77
N ASP A 216 21.17 -4.55 -19.02
CA ASP A 216 20.48 -4.06 -20.20
C ASP A 216 19.17 -4.82 -20.45
N SER A 217 19.10 -6.12 -20.09
CA SER A 217 17.89 -6.95 -20.22
C SER A 217 16.75 -6.45 -19.32
N ASP A 218 17.04 -6.00 -18.09
CA ASP A 218 16.03 -5.38 -17.22
C ASP A 218 15.55 -4.01 -17.73
N SER A 219 16.38 -3.32 -18.52
CA SER A 219 16.06 -2.06 -19.20
C SER A 219 15.33 -2.27 -20.55
N MET A 220 15.55 -3.40 -21.22
CA MET A 220 15.04 -3.73 -22.57
C MET A 220 13.69 -4.44 -22.63
N VAL A 221 13.14 -4.94 -21.52
CA VAL A 221 11.80 -5.57 -21.56
C VAL A 221 10.68 -4.54 -21.89
N VAL A 222 10.94 -3.24 -21.74
CA VAL A 222 9.95 -2.19 -22.07
C VAL A 222 9.67 -2.11 -23.59
N PRO A 223 10.67 -2.12 -24.49
CA PRO A 223 10.41 -2.14 -25.94
C PRO A 223 9.99 -3.50 -26.54
N THR A 224 10.37 -4.65 -25.96
CA THR A 224 10.04 -5.96 -26.57
C THR A 224 8.54 -6.29 -26.49
N ILE A 225 7.84 -5.83 -25.44
CA ILE A 225 6.39 -6.02 -25.32
C ILE A 225 5.63 -5.16 -26.35
N TYR A 226 6.14 -3.97 -26.71
CA TYR A 226 5.52 -3.11 -27.73
C TYR A 226 5.57 -3.72 -29.14
N SER A 227 6.56 -4.55 -29.46
CA SER A 227 6.69 -5.18 -30.79
C SER A 227 5.90 -6.50 -30.94
N THR A 228 5.26 -7.00 -29.87
CA THR A 228 4.40 -8.20 -29.92
C THR A 228 2.90 -7.84 -29.91
N ILE A 229 2.56 -6.55 -29.72
CA ILE A 229 1.17 -6.05 -29.67
C ILE A 229 0.85 -5.11 -30.85
N MET A 230 1.77 -4.95 -31.81
CA MET A 230 1.53 -4.31 -33.11
C MET A 230 2.01 -5.21 -34.23
#